data_AF-A0A396HE21-F1
#
_entry.id   AF-A0A396HE21-F1
#
_cell.length_a   1.000
_cell.length_b   1.000
_cell.length_c   1.000
_cell.angle_alpha   90.00
_cell.angle_beta   90.00
_cell.angle_gamma   90.00
#
_symmetry.space_group_name_H-M   'P 1'
#
loop_
_entity.id
_entity.type
_entity.pdbx_description
1 polymer ?
#
loop_
_entity_poly.entity_id
_entity_poly.type
_entity_poly.pdbx_seq_one_letter_code
_entity_poly.pdbx_strand_id
1 'polypeptide(L)'
;MRGSYGLSKLSSGASGCKRKVSTRYPSRHARIHIKEFFAVPPLKKKVHFPNPVRQVTSGNAGEYIFHDGSDDNGIGGEAFIHLLAQHGASLHLWIVWKLACYERYYPARCAGKFLTVSNVLEELKYRYEREVNHGHRSIIKKVLEEGDILPSSMMILCISSIHSNHVMESGTLFQAQTGNKSREAVKVELTDGWYSINAILDAPLSKQLDAGRLFVGQKLRIWGAELCGWNGPVSPFEVSSTISLFLHINGTYRVHWSARLGFCKVAGPPLAFKCIKNNGGLIPQTLAGITRIYPILYKERLSSERSVVLSERMENKMMELHNQR
;
A
#
# COMPACT_ATOMS: atom_id res chain seq x y z
N MET A 1 0.80 56.39 -50.21
CA MET A 1 -0.22 57.04 -49.35
C MET A 1 -1.58 56.40 -49.60
N ARG A 2 -2.05 55.57 -48.66
CA ARG A 2 -3.46 55.38 -48.27
C ARG A 2 -3.48 54.23 -47.26
N GLY A 3 -3.50 54.60 -45.98
CA GLY A 3 -3.84 53.70 -44.88
C GLY A 3 -5.33 53.84 -44.59
N SER A 4 -6.01 52.70 -44.42
CA SER A 4 -7.31 52.60 -43.79
C SER A 4 -7.19 51.57 -42.67
N TYR A 5 -7.62 51.97 -41.48
CA TYR A 5 -7.48 51.24 -40.23
C TYR A 5 -8.49 50.09 -40.16
N GLY A 6 -7.99 48.87 -39.98
CA GLY A 6 -8.78 47.69 -39.63
C GLY A 6 -8.12 46.97 -38.45
N LEU A 7 -8.61 47.25 -37.24
CA LEU A 7 -8.28 46.51 -36.01
C LEU A 7 -8.79 45.06 -36.17
N SER A 8 -7.90 44.16 -36.58
CA SER A 8 -8.14 42.72 -36.54
C SER A 8 -7.48 42.14 -35.29
N LYS A 9 -8.33 41.58 -34.43
CA LYS A 9 -7.96 40.80 -33.25
C LYS A 9 -6.94 39.72 -33.64
N LEU A 10 -5.74 39.79 -33.09
CA LEU A 10 -4.77 38.70 -33.11
C LEU A 10 -5.39 37.51 -32.35
N SER A 11 -5.79 36.52 -33.13
CA SER A 11 -6.17 35.19 -32.69
C SER A 11 -5.08 34.63 -31.76
N SER A 12 -5.41 34.44 -30.48
CA SER A 12 -4.63 33.63 -29.57
C SER A 12 -4.82 32.17 -29.97
N GLY A 13 -4.04 31.73 -30.96
CA GLY A 13 -3.82 30.33 -31.24
C GLY A 13 -3.08 29.69 -30.07
N ALA A 14 -3.78 29.40 -28.97
CA ALA A 14 -3.34 28.46 -27.96
C ALA A 14 -3.40 27.06 -28.57
N SER A 15 -2.44 26.77 -29.46
CA SER A 15 -2.15 25.43 -29.91
C SER A 15 -1.80 24.63 -28.65
N GLY A 16 -2.68 23.69 -28.30
CA GLY A 16 -2.53 22.76 -27.18
C GLY A 16 -1.28 21.90 -27.39
N CYS A 17 -0.12 22.49 -27.14
CA CYS A 17 1.13 21.78 -27.13
C CYS A 17 1.04 20.80 -25.97
N LYS A 18 0.96 19.50 -26.28
CA LYS A 18 1.28 18.40 -25.36
C LYS A 18 2.75 18.58 -24.94
N ARG A 19 3.01 19.54 -24.06
CA ARG A 19 4.34 19.86 -23.57
C ARG A 19 4.73 18.67 -22.73
N LYS A 20 5.69 17.90 -23.24
CA LYS A 20 6.19 16.70 -22.56
C LYS A 20 6.76 17.13 -21.22
N VAL A 21 6.01 16.86 -20.16
CA VAL A 21 6.35 17.25 -18.81
C VAL A 21 7.55 16.44 -18.38
N SER A 22 7.70 15.14 -18.70
CA SER A 22 8.93 14.35 -18.38
C SER A 22 9.88 14.12 -19.57
N THR A 23 11.17 14.42 -19.41
CA THR A 23 12.20 14.12 -20.43
C THR A 23 12.48 12.62 -20.54
N ARG A 24 12.24 11.85 -19.46
CA ARG A 24 12.62 10.43 -19.35
C ARG A 24 11.48 9.44 -19.59
N TYR A 25 10.23 9.91 -19.80
CA TYR A 25 9.07 9.04 -19.98
C TYR A 25 8.31 9.33 -21.29
N PRO A 26 7.85 8.31 -22.04
CA PRO A 26 8.20 6.90 -21.91
C PRO A 26 9.67 6.65 -22.29
N SER A 27 10.39 5.91 -21.44
CA SER A 27 11.82 5.63 -21.64
C SER A 27 12.00 4.60 -22.76
N ARG A 28 12.74 4.95 -23.82
CA ARG A 28 13.14 4.01 -24.89
C ARG A 28 14.40 3.19 -24.56
N HIS A 29 15.08 3.51 -23.47
CA HIS A 29 16.31 2.84 -23.03
C HIS A 29 16.05 1.52 -22.31
N ALA A 30 17.02 0.59 -22.42
CA ALA A 30 17.03 -0.64 -21.64
C ALA A 30 17.01 -0.34 -20.13
N ARG A 31 16.15 -1.04 -19.38
CA ARG A 31 16.01 -0.87 -17.93
C ARG A 31 16.78 -1.96 -17.19
N ILE A 32 17.47 -1.57 -16.12
CA ILE A 32 18.19 -2.48 -15.23
C ILE A 32 17.29 -2.82 -14.03
N HIS A 33 17.28 -4.07 -13.59
CA HIS A 33 16.54 -4.44 -12.40
C HIS A 33 17.24 -3.90 -11.14
N ILE A 34 16.48 -3.42 -10.16
CA ILE A 34 17.05 -2.78 -8.97
C ILE A 34 18.03 -3.68 -8.20
N LYS A 35 17.77 -4.99 -8.18
CA LYS A 35 18.66 -5.99 -7.58
C LYS A 35 20.03 -6.05 -8.28
N GLU A 36 20.04 -5.91 -9.60
CA GLU A 36 21.27 -5.93 -10.42
C GLU A 36 22.03 -4.61 -10.24
N PHE A 37 21.32 -3.49 -10.23
CA PHE A 37 21.90 -2.17 -10.01
C PHE A 37 22.65 -2.08 -8.66
N PHE A 38 22.08 -2.70 -7.63
CA PHE A 38 22.62 -2.78 -6.27
C PHE A 38 23.31 -4.10 -5.94
N ALA A 39 23.77 -4.87 -6.93
CA ALA A 39 24.40 -6.17 -6.70
C ALA A 39 25.67 -6.11 -5.83
N VAL A 40 26.23 -4.91 -5.60
CA VAL A 40 27.32 -4.70 -4.64
C VAL A 40 26.77 -4.76 -3.21
N PRO A 41 27.36 -5.59 -2.31
CA PRO A 41 26.89 -5.70 -0.93
C PRO A 41 26.84 -4.33 -0.24
N PRO A 42 25.79 -4.04 0.57
CA PRO A 42 25.75 -2.83 1.37
C PRO A 42 26.96 -2.83 2.31
N LEU A 43 27.75 -1.74 2.29
CA LEU A 43 28.88 -1.57 3.18
C LEU A 43 28.38 -1.59 4.63
N LYS A 44 28.82 -2.58 5.42
CA LYS A 44 28.61 -2.60 6.89
C LYS A 44 29.32 -1.48 7.63
N LYS A 45 30.20 -0.72 6.95
CA LYS A 45 30.93 0.41 7.55
C LYS A 45 29.97 1.58 7.76
N LYS A 46 29.86 2.03 9.01
CA LYS A 46 29.33 3.36 9.38
C LYS A 46 30.25 4.42 8.75
N VAL A 47 30.08 4.72 7.46
CA VAL A 47 30.69 5.92 6.87
C VAL A 47 30.05 7.10 7.61
N HIS A 48 30.86 7.90 8.31
CA HIS A 48 30.36 9.04 9.06
C HIS A 48 30.02 10.14 8.05
N PHE A 49 28.78 10.12 7.56
CA PHE A 49 28.26 11.25 6.82
C PHE A 49 27.72 12.25 7.86
N PRO A 50 28.16 13.52 7.83
CA PRO A 50 27.41 14.58 8.46
C PRO A 50 26.17 14.77 7.59
N ASN A 51 25.01 14.16 7.92
CA ASN A 51 23.91 14.25 6.96
C ASN A 51 22.49 14.08 7.53
N PRO A 52 21.59 15.07 7.31
CA PRO A 52 20.16 14.95 7.57
C PRO A 52 19.51 13.73 6.87
N VAL A 53 20.11 13.20 5.80
CA VAL A 53 19.69 11.98 5.09
C VAL A 53 19.55 10.74 6.00
N ARG A 54 20.36 10.63 7.06
CA ARG A 54 20.24 9.53 8.03
C ARG A 54 18.99 9.62 8.91
N GLN A 55 18.46 10.82 9.08
CA GLN A 55 17.31 11.10 9.94
C GLN A 55 15.98 11.00 9.17
N VAL A 56 16.01 10.86 7.84
CA VAL A 56 14.80 10.71 7.02
C VAL A 56 14.11 9.36 7.29
N THR A 57 12.88 9.41 7.74
CA THR A 57 11.98 8.30 7.99
C THR A 57 10.75 8.46 7.11
N SER A 58 9.87 7.47 7.10
CA SER A 58 8.56 7.60 6.46
C SER A 58 7.69 8.69 7.07
N GLY A 59 7.87 9.04 8.34
CA GLY A 59 7.07 10.05 9.03
C GLY A 59 7.50 11.49 8.76
N ASN A 60 8.81 11.74 8.62
CA ASN A 60 9.35 13.10 8.43
C ASN A 60 9.82 13.41 7.01
N ALA A 61 9.74 12.47 6.06
CA ALA A 61 10.20 12.69 4.70
C ALA A 61 9.42 13.78 3.95
N GLY A 62 8.21 14.13 4.39
CA GLY A 62 7.39 15.20 3.83
C GLY A 62 7.82 16.59 4.33
N GLU A 63 8.56 16.63 5.43
CA GLU A 63 9.10 17.85 6.03
C GLU A 63 10.59 17.99 5.74
N TYR A 64 11.15 17.13 4.88
CA TYR A 64 12.57 17.15 4.57
C TYR A 64 12.95 18.41 3.78
N ILE A 65 13.83 19.22 4.37
CA ILE A 65 14.36 20.43 3.76
C ILE A 65 15.72 20.12 3.12
N PHE A 66 15.87 20.53 1.87
CA PHE A 66 17.16 20.49 1.18
C PHE A 66 17.97 21.73 1.57
N HIS A 67 19.08 21.52 2.27
CA HIS A 67 20.06 22.57 2.50
C HIS A 67 21.05 22.55 1.32
N ASP A 68 20.88 23.47 0.37
CA ASP A 68 21.89 23.66 -0.67
C ASP A 68 23.05 24.45 -0.05
N GLY A 69 24.28 23.98 -0.24
CA GLY A 69 25.47 24.52 0.42
C GLY A 69 25.99 25.84 -0.16
N SER A 70 25.13 26.66 -0.77
CA SER A 70 25.50 27.95 -1.34
C SER A 70 24.63 29.07 -0.78
N ASP A 71 25.25 29.90 0.07
CA ASP A 71 24.73 31.19 0.54
C ASP A 71 24.62 32.26 -0.57
N ASP A 72 24.33 31.88 -1.82
CA ASP A 72 24.23 32.84 -2.91
C ASP A 72 23.07 32.51 -3.86
N ASN A 73 21.99 33.28 -3.72
CA ASN A 73 21.01 33.62 -4.75
C ASN A 73 20.45 32.51 -5.66
N GLY A 74 20.21 31.31 -5.11
CA GLY A 74 19.44 30.27 -5.78
C GLY A 74 17.93 30.37 -5.47
N ILE A 75 17.14 30.95 -6.37
CA ILE A 75 15.70 30.67 -6.42
C ILE A 75 15.55 29.15 -6.62
N GLY A 76 15.21 28.36 -5.58
CA GLY A 76 15.11 26.91 -5.83
C GLY A 76 14.69 25.97 -4.71
N GLY A 77 14.93 26.28 -3.43
CA GLY A 77 14.51 25.43 -2.30
C GLY A 77 13.16 25.84 -1.70
N GLU A 78 13.10 27.06 -1.19
CA GLU A 78 11.92 27.66 -0.53
C GLU A 78 10.71 27.77 -1.47
N ALA A 79 10.90 28.33 -2.68
CA ALA A 79 9.85 28.42 -3.69
C ALA A 79 9.37 27.04 -4.18
N PHE A 80 10.25 26.03 -4.14
CA PHE A 80 9.93 24.65 -4.49
C PHE A 80 9.11 23.95 -3.40
N ILE A 81 9.44 24.15 -2.12
CA ILE A 81 8.62 23.70 -1.00
C ILE A 81 7.24 24.38 -1.05
N HIS A 82 7.19 25.68 -1.36
CA HIS A 82 5.92 26.39 -1.51
C HIS A 82 5.07 25.87 -2.67
N LEU A 83 5.70 25.54 -3.82
CA LEU A 83 5.02 24.95 -4.98
C LEU A 83 4.50 23.52 -4.70
N LEU A 84 5.26 22.71 -3.96
CA LEU A 84 4.89 21.35 -3.57
C LEU A 84 3.83 21.30 -2.48
N ALA A 85 3.93 22.16 -1.48
CA ALA A 85 2.94 22.31 -0.41
C ALA A 85 1.56 22.69 -0.97
N GLN A 86 1.55 23.46 -2.05
CA GLN A 86 0.32 23.96 -2.68
C GLN A 86 -0.37 22.92 -3.61
N HIS A 87 0.35 21.88 -4.09
CA HIS A 87 -0.19 20.99 -5.13
C HIS A 87 0.06 19.47 -4.96
N GLY A 88 0.78 18.99 -3.92
CA GLY A 88 1.03 17.54 -3.81
C GLY A 88 1.93 17.09 -2.65
N ALA A 89 1.55 17.41 -1.41
CA ALA A 89 2.35 17.09 -0.22
C ALA A 89 2.61 15.57 -0.02
N SER A 90 1.66 14.70 -0.40
CA SER A 90 1.83 13.25 -0.23
C SER A 90 2.74 12.59 -1.27
N LEU A 91 2.88 13.20 -2.46
CA LEU A 91 3.65 12.59 -3.56
C LEU A 91 5.16 12.70 -3.32
N HIS A 92 5.65 13.85 -2.85
CA HIS A 92 7.09 14.02 -2.65
C HIS A 92 7.62 13.19 -1.46
N LEU A 93 6.80 12.97 -0.43
CA LEU A 93 7.08 12.12 0.74
C LEU A 93 7.70 10.77 0.33
N TRP A 94 7.00 10.02 -0.53
CA TRP A 94 7.43 8.68 -0.94
C TRP A 94 8.71 8.70 -1.79
N ILE A 95 8.95 9.78 -2.54
CA ILE A 95 10.15 9.94 -3.37
C ILE A 95 11.35 10.19 -2.47
N VAL A 96 11.22 11.16 -1.55
CA VAL A 96 12.26 11.52 -0.59
C VAL A 96 12.62 10.31 0.28
N TRP A 97 11.63 9.63 0.86
CA TRP A 97 11.87 8.46 1.70
C TRP A 97 12.61 7.35 0.94
N LYS A 98 12.21 7.08 -0.31
CA LYS A 98 12.85 6.08 -1.17
C LYS A 98 14.29 6.44 -1.51
N LEU A 99 14.55 7.68 -1.94
CA LEU A 99 15.90 8.13 -2.32
C LEU A 99 16.83 8.16 -1.11
N ALA A 100 16.35 8.65 0.03
CA ALA A 100 17.09 8.63 1.30
C ALA A 100 17.46 7.20 1.72
N CYS A 101 16.56 6.23 1.53
CA CYS A 101 16.85 4.82 1.80
C CYS A 101 17.98 4.28 0.91
N TYR A 102 18.01 4.62 -0.39
CA TYR A 102 19.11 4.19 -1.26
C TYR A 102 20.46 4.75 -0.83
N GLU A 103 20.53 6.02 -0.46
CA GLU A 103 21.78 6.61 0.04
C GLU A 103 22.23 5.98 1.36
N ARG A 104 21.30 5.68 2.26
CA ARG A 104 21.60 5.07 3.56
C ARG A 104 22.16 3.66 3.43
N TYR A 105 21.56 2.83 2.58
CA TYR A 105 21.92 1.42 2.46
C TYR A 105 23.04 1.18 1.43
N TYR A 106 23.19 2.03 0.42
CA TYR A 106 24.21 1.89 -0.63
C TYR A 106 25.07 3.15 -0.81
N PRO A 107 25.72 3.64 0.26
CA PRO A 107 26.41 4.94 0.24
C PRO A 107 27.53 5.02 -0.81
N ALA A 108 28.28 3.93 -1.03
CA ALA A 108 29.37 3.92 -2.02
C ALA A 108 28.91 4.21 -3.46
N ARG A 109 27.67 3.85 -3.81
CA ARG A 109 27.11 4.13 -5.14
C ARG A 109 26.22 5.37 -5.15
N CYS A 110 25.52 5.65 -4.05
CA CYS A 110 24.41 6.58 -4.03
C CYS A 110 24.67 7.90 -3.30
N ALA A 111 25.65 7.98 -2.40
CA ALA A 111 25.81 9.14 -1.53
C ALA A 111 25.95 10.45 -2.32
N GLY A 112 25.10 11.43 -2.02
CA GLY A 112 25.08 12.74 -2.68
C GLY A 112 24.64 12.73 -4.15
N LYS A 113 24.17 11.58 -4.66
CA LYS A 113 23.78 11.42 -6.07
C LYS A 113 22.30 11.12 -6.26
N PHE A 114 21.61 10.63 -5.23
CA PHE A 114 20.22 10.18 -5.33
C PHE A 114 19.26 11.20 -4.73
N LEU A 115 19.45 11.56 -3.45
CA LEU A 115 18.59 12.52 -2.77
C LEU A 115 19.02 13.96 -3.11
N THR A 116 18.70 14.39 -4.32
CA THR A 116 18.93 15.74 -4.82
C THR A 116 17.62 16.36 -5.30
N VAL A 117 17.50 17.69 -5.21
CA VAL A 117 16.30 18.42 -5.67
C VAL A 117 15.95 18.07 -7.12
N SER A 118 16.98 17.99 -7.98
CA SER A 118 16.82 17.62 -9.40
C SER A 118 16.19 16.24 -9.58
N ASN A 119 16.65 15.21 -8.86
CA ASN A 119 16.09 13.86 -8.96
C ASN A 119 14.66 13.80 -8.41
N VAL A 120 14.37 14.53 -7.31
CA VAL A 120 12.99 14.60 -6.77
C VAL A 120 12.05 15.23 -7.80
N LEU A 121 12.45 16.34 -8.41
CA LEU A 121 11.71 17.01 -9.48
C LEU A 121 11.46 16.10 -10.68
N GLU A 122 12.48 15.38 -11.14
CA GLU A 122 12.33 14.44 -12.25
C GLU A 122 11.35 13.30 -11.93
N GLU A 123 11.34 12.80 -10.70
CA GLU A 123 10.41 11.76 -10.27
C GLU A 123 8.98 12.26 -10.12
N LEU A 124 8.78 13.48 -9.62
CA LEU A 124 7.46 14.11 -9.56
C LEU A 124 6.88 14.32 -10.96
N LYS A 125 7.71 14.87 -11.85
CA LYS A 125 7.44 15.06 -13.29
C LYS A 125 7.08 13.72 -13.95
N TYR A 126 7.78 12.63 -13.60
CA TYR A 126 7.47 11.27 -14.03
C TYR A 126 6.12 10.76 -13.50
N ARG A 127 5.80 11.01 -12.22
CA ARG A 127 4.52 10.61 -11.64
C ARG A 127 3.34 11.34 -12.28
N TYR A 128 3.46 12.64 -12.47
CA TYR A 128 2.47 13.45 -13.18
C TYR A 128 2.20 12.91 -14.59
N GLU A 129 3.25 12.64 -15.37
CA GLU A 129 3.10 12.04 -16.70
C GLU A 129 2.36 10.70 -16.66
N ARG A 130 2.69 9.83 -15.72
CA ARG A 130 2.09 8.50 -15.66
C ARG A 130 0.63 8.54 -15.23
N GLU A 131 0.34 9.29 -14.18
CA GLU A 131 -0.97 9.28 -13.57
C GLU A 131 -1.94 10.22 -14.28
N VAL A 132 -1.53 11.47 -14.55
CA VAL A 132 -2.39 12.49 -15.14
C VAL A 132 -2.45 12.34 -16.66
N ASN A 133 -1.31 12.31 -17.35
CA ASN A 133 -1.31 12.31 -18.82
C ASN A 133 -1.63 10.94 -19.42
N HIS A 134 -1.18 9.86 -18.79
CA HIS A 134 -1.37 8.49 -19.30
C HIS A 134 -2.45 7.69 -18.53
N GLY A 135 -3.05 8.24 -17.47
CA GLY A 135 -4.12 7.58 -16.73
C GLY A 135 -3.71 6.29 -16.00
N HIS A 136 -2.41 6.09 -15.71
CA HIS A 136 -1.97 4.91 -14.96
C HIS A 136 -2.36 5.06 -13.49
N ARG A 137 -3.23 4.18 -13.02
CA ARG A 137 -3.69 4.13 -11.62
C ARG A 137 -2.89 3.12 -10.80
N SER A 138 -2.49 3.52 -9.59
CA SER A 138 -1.79 2.65 -8.63
C SER A 138 -2.75 1.64 -7.99
N ILE A 139 -2.25 0.66 -7.22
CA ILE A 139 -3.14 -0.40 -6.69
C ILE A 139 -4.11 0.16 -5.63
N ILE A 140 -3.63 1.03 -4.73
CA ILE A 140 -4.49 1.64 -3.71
C ILE A 140 -5.55 2.51 -4.38
N LYS A 141 -5.17 3.29 -5.39
CA LYS A 141 -6.11 4.09 -6.19
C LYS A 141 -7.19 3.24 -6.84
N LYS A 142 -6.81 2.13 -7.48
CA LYS A 142 -7.76 1.21 -8.12
C LYS A 142 -8.71 0.53 -7.13
N VAL A 143 -8.22 0.19 -5.94
CA VAL A 143 -9.04 -0.43 -4.89
C VAL A 143 -10.06 0.56 -4.31
N LEU A 144 -9.71 1.85 -4.20
CA LEU A 144 -10.55 2.86 -3.56
C LEU A 144 -11.54 3.59 -4.49
N GLU A 145 -11.12 3.94 -5.71
CA GLU A 145 -11.91 4.81 -6.58
C GLU A 145 -12.95 4.06 -7.42
N GLU A 146 -12.58 2.96 -8.06
CA GLU A 146 -13.44 2.38 -9.12
C GLU A 146 -13.95 0.98 -8.79
N GLY A 147 -13.40 0.33 -7.75
CA GLY A 147 -13.72 -1.08 -7.46
C GLY A 147 -13.26 -2.05 -8.57
N ASP A 148 -12.49 -1.56 -9.56
CA ASP A 148 -11.95 -2.32 -10.70
C ASP A 148 -11.16 -3.56 -10.27
N ILE A 149 -10.57 -3.51 -9.08
CA ILE A 149 -9.78 -4.58 -8.49
C ILE A 149 -10.37 -4.90 -7.13
N LEU A 150 -10.65 -6.18 -6.91
CA LEU A 150 -11.10 -6.67 -5.60
C LEU A 150 -10.00 -6.41 -4.55
N PRO A 151 -10.35 -5.91 -3.35
CA PRO A 151 -9.41 -5.77 -2.23
C PRO A 151 -8.72 -7.10 -1.87
N SER A 152 -9.38 -8.21 -2.16
CA SER A 152 -8.87 -9.57 -1.97
C SER A 152 -7.79 -9.96 -2.97
N SER A 153 -7.55 -9.16 -4.01
CA SER A 153 -6.51 -9.43 -5.02
C SER A 153 -5.10 -9.35 -4.43
N MET A 154 -4.19 -10.09 -5.03
CA MET A 154 -2.81 -10.11 -4.56
C MET A 154 -2.09 -8.78 -4.84
N MET A 155 -1.50 -8.20 -3.80
CA MET A 155 -0.76 -6.95 -3.89
C MET A 155 0.48 -6.98 -3.00
N ILE A 156 1.47 -6.15 -3.33
CA ILE A 156 2.63 -5.89 -2.46
C ILE A 156 2.57 -4.45 -2.00
N LEU A 157 2.48 -4.26 -0.69
CA LEU A 157 2.51 -2.97 -0.02
C LEU A 157 3.69 -2.90 0.95
N CYS A 158 4.07 -1.69 1.35
CA CYS A 158 5.12 -1.42 2.31
C CYS A 158 4.53 -0.79 3.57
N ILE A 159 4.96 -1.23 4.76
CA ILE A 159 4.56 -0.58 6.02
C ILE A 159 5.21 0.81 6.07
N SER A 160 4.42 1.88 6.08
CA SER A 160 4.91 3.26 6.20
C SER A 160 4.89 3.73 7.65
N SER A 161 3.88 3.39 8.44
CA SER A 161 3.80 3.76 9.85
C SER A 161 3.08 2.69 10.66
N ILE A 162 3.33 2.68 11.98
CA ILE A 162 2.71 1.77 12.93
C ILE A 162 2.12 2.64 14.03
N HIS A 163 0.80 2.64 14.16
CA HIS A 163 0.08 3.40 15.17
C HIS A 163 -0.27 2.45 16.32
N SER A 164 0.41 2.61 17.46
CA SER A 164 0.02 1.95 18.69
C SER A 164 -1.01 2.82 19.39
N ASN A 165 -2.30 2.47 19.28
CA ASN A 165 -3.31 3.08 20.13
C ASN A 165 -3.18 2.42 21.52
N HIS A 166 -2.34 3.00 22.36
CA HIS A 166 -2.34 2.73 23.79
C HIS A 166 -2.82 4.01 24.48
N VAL A 167 -4.10 4.34 24.30
CA VAL A 167 -4.72 5.44 25.06
C VAL A 167 -4.90 4.94 26.49
N MET A 168 -4.12 5.49 27.43
CA MET A 168 -4.51 5.48 28.84
C MET A 168 -5.70 6.42 29.00
N GLU A 169 -6.76 5.90 29.62
CA GLU A 169 -8.05 6.56 29.83
C GLU A 169 -7.94 7.92 30.53
N SER A 170 -8.83 8.84 30.15
CA SER A 170 -9.49 9.71 31.13
C SER A 170 -10.84 10.22 30.58
N GLY A 171 -11.94 9.79 31.19
CA GLY A 171 -13.18 10.57 31.25
C GLY A 171 -14.40 10.11 30.43
N THR A 172 -15.32 9.42 31.12
CA THR A 172 -16.79 9.55 31.03
C THR A 172 -17.59 8.60 30.11
N LEU A 173 -18.07 7.52 30.75
CA LEU A 173 -19.41 6.89 30.66
C LEU A 173 -20.23 7.05 29.36
N PHE A 174 -20.39 5.93 28.62
CA PHE A 174 -21.72 5.41 28.26
C PHE A 174 -21.69 3.88 28.25
N GLN A 175 -22.57 3.29 29.06
CA GLN A 175 -22.73 1.86 29.25
C GLN A 175 -23.86 1.38 28.33
N ALA A 176 -23.53 0.52 27.36
CA ALA A 176 -24.50 -0.40 26.76
C ALA A 176 -23.78 -1.71 26.41
N GLN A 177 -24.41 -2.80 26.83
CA GLN A 177 -23.84 -4.11 27.05
C GLN A 177 -23.70 -4.93 25.75
N THR A 178 -22.51 -5.45 25.46
CA THR A 178 -22.25 -6.87 25.10
C THR A 178 -20.73 -7.10 25.20
N GLY A 179 -20.32 -8.12 25.95
CA GLY A 179 -18.91 -8.36 26.30
C GLY A 179 -18.03 -8.71 25.10
N ASN A 180 -17.19 -7.76 24.69
CA ASN A 180 -15.88 -8.02 24.15
C ASN A 180 -15.03 -6.78 24.46
N LYS A 181 -14.01 -6.92 25.31
CA LYS A 181 -13.02 -5.86 25.53
C LYS A 181 -12.45 -5.51 24.16
N SER A 182 -12.87 -4.38 23.57
CA SER A 182 -12.34 -3.89 22.31
C SER A 182 -10.90 -3.49 22.54
N ARG A 183 -10.01 -4.47 22.44
CA ARG A 183 -8.59 -4.23 22.24
C ARG A 183 -8.53 -3.34 21.01
N GLU A 184 -8.23 -2.06 21.23
CA GLU A 184 -8.17 -1.07 20.16
C GLU A 184 -7.31 -1.66 19.04
N ALA A 185 -7.91 -1.87 17.88
CA ALA A 185 -7.26 -2.66 16.84
C ALA A 185 -6.03 -1.88 16.36
N VAL A 186 -4.84 -2.49 16.50
CA VAL A 186 -3.58 -1.84 16.13
C VAL A 186 -3.63 -1.51 14.64
N LYS A 187 -3.54 -0.22 14.31
CA LYS A 187 -3.60 0.26 12.93
C LYS A 187 -2.18 0.43 12.40
N VAL A 188 -1.89 -0.23 11.28
CA VAL A 188 -0.65 0.02 10.52
C VAL A 188 -1.00 0.75 9.24
N GLU A 189 -0.14 1.63 8.77
CA GLU A 189 -0.32 2.27 7.48
C GLU A 189 0.51 1.56 6.42
N LEU A 190 -0.08 1.32 5.27
CA LEU A 190 0.52 0.63 4.14
C LEU A 190 0.55 1.54 2.93
N THR A 191 1.67 1.56 2.20
CA THR A 191 1.83 2.32 0.96
C THR A 191 2.16 1.40 -0.23
N ASP A 192 1.64 1.75 -1.41
CA ASP A 192 2.06 1.18 -2.69
C ASP A 192 3.15 2.01 -3.37
N GLY A 193 3.67 3.03 -2.68
CA GLY A 193 4.66 3.99 -3.19
C GLY A 193 4.05 5.16 -3.97
N TRP A 194 2.72 5.25 -4.05
CA TRP A 194 1.99 6.40 -4.61
C TRP A 194 1.05 6.99 -3.56
N TYR A 195 0.28 6.12 -2.91
CA TYR A 195 -0.70 6.45 -1.88
C TYR A 195 -0.46 5.59 -0.65
N SER A 196 -1.15 5.91 0.44
CA SER A 196 -1.22 5.08 1.64
C SER A 196 -2.66 4.77 2.02
N ILE A 197 -2.83 3.70 2.79
CA ILE A 197 -4.11 3.26 3.35
C ILE A 197 -3.86 2.68 4.74
N ASN A 198 -4.77 2.96 5.68
CA ASN A 198 -4.76 2.32 6.98
C ASN A 198 -5.12 0.84 6.85
N ALA A 199 -4.54 0.02 7.70
CA ALA A 199 -4.78 -1.40 7.74
C ALA A 199 -4.94 -1.88 9.17
N ILE A 200 -5.87 -2.83 9.35
CA ILE A 200 -6.16 -3.46 10.63
C ILE A 200 -5.60 -4.87 10.58
N LEU A 201 -4.88 -5.26 11.62
CA LEU A 201 -4.27 -6.58 11.72
C LEU A 201 -5.21 -7.54 12.47
N ASP A 202 -5.32 -8.78 11.99
CA ASP A 202 -5.92 -9.84 12.79
C ASP A 202 -5.13 -10.10 14.09
N ALA A 203 -5.75 -10.84 15.02
CA ALA A 203 -5.12 -11.17 16.31
C ALA A 203 -3.73 -11.83 16.17
N PRO A 204 -3.50 -12.81 15.26
CA PRO A 204 -2.18 -13.40 15.10
C PRO A 204 -1.15 -12.47 14.43
N LEU A 205 -1.51 -11.59 13.49
CA LEU A 205 -0.61 -10.56 12.94
C LEU A 205 -0.26 -9.51 13.99
N SER A 206 -1.21 -9.09 14.81
CA SER A 206 -0.97 -8.17 15.93
C SER A 206 0.10 -8.74 16.88
N LYS A 207 0.05 -10.04 17.20
CA LYS A 207 1.12 -10.71 17.95
C LYS A 207 2.48 -10.71 17.23
N GLN A 208 2.50 -10.80 15.90
CA GLN A 208 3.76 -10.68 15.14
C GLN A 208 4.30 -9.24 15.21
N LEU A 209 3.43 -8.24 15.16
CA LEU A 209 3.81 -6.84 15.34
C LEU A 209 4.40 -6.61 16.74
N ASP A 210 3.72 -7.07 17.80
CA ASP A 210 4.20 -6.98 19.19
C ASP A 210 5.56 -7.69 19.37
N ALA A 211 5.77 -8.80 18.66
CA ALA A 211 7.05 -9.53 18.65
C ALA A 211 8.15 -8.84 17.81
N GLY A 212 7.93 -7.63 17.30
CA GLY A 212 8.88 -6.88 16.46
C GLY A 212 9.13 -7.50 15.08
N ARG A 213 8.26 -8.41 14.64
CA ARG A 213 8.40 -9.11 13.35
C ARG A 213 7.86 -8.29 12.18
N LEU A 214 6.95 -7.36 12.44
CA LEU A 214 6.50 -6.37 11.46
C LEU A 214 7.12 -5.02 11.84
N PHE A 215 7.68 -4.31 10.87
CA PHE A 215 8.38 -3.04 11.09
C PHE A 215 8.28 -2.11 9.88
N VAL A 216 8.42 -0.81 10.12
CA VAL A 216 8.37 0.23 9.08
C VAL A 216 9.43 0.00 8.00
N GLY A 217 9.04 0.13 6.73
CA GLY A 217 9.86 -0.15 5.55
C GLY A 217 9.82 -1.61 5.10
N GLN A 218 9.16 -2.51 5.84
CA GLN A 218 8.98 -3.89 5.44
C GLN A 218 7.93 -4.01 4.33
N LYS A 219 8.27 -4.75 3.27
CA LYS A 219 7.35 -5.07 2.19
C LYS A 219 6.60 -6.37 2.50
N LEU A 220 5.29 -6.31 2.35
CA LEU A 220 4.37 -7.41 2.56
C LEU A 220 3.63 -7.71 1.26
N ARG A 221 3.57 -8.98 0.89
CA ARG A 221 2.60 -9.50 -0.07
C ARG A 221 1.35 -9.87 0.70
N ILE A 222 0.23 -9.33 0.26
CA ILE A 222 -1.08 -9.46 0.86
C ILE A 222 -1.99 -10.12 -0.16
N TRP A 223 -2.76 -11.12 0.27
CA TRP A 223 -3.74 -11.82 -0.55
C TRP A 223 -4.96 -12.17 0.30
N GLY A 224 -6.15 -11.86 -0.20
CA GLY A 224 -7.41 -12.09 0.52
C GLY A 224 -7.66 -11.05 1.61
N ALA A 225 -7.19 -9.82 1.44
CA ALA A 225 -7.55 -8.72 2.32
C ALA A 225 -8.98 -8.24 2.07
N GLU A 226 -9.60 -7.68 3.10
CA GLU A 226 -10.95 -7.12 3.04
C GLU A 226 -10.90 -5.62 3.23
N LEU A 227 -11.79 -4.88 2.57
CA LEU A 227 -11.87 -3.42 2.73
C LEU A 227 -13.04 -3.11 3.68
N CYS A 228 -12.74 -2.57 4.85
CA CYS A 228 -13.72 -2.20 5.88
C CYS A 228 -14.02 -0.71 5.81
N GLY A 229 -15.27 -0.33 6.12
CA GLY A 229 -15.70 1.07 6.21
C GLY A 229 -15.78 1.80 4.86
N TRP A 230 -15.80 1.05 3.75
CA TRP A 230 -15.90 1.59 2.40
C TRP A 230 -17.35 1.65 1.95
N ASN A 231 -17.87 2.87 1.78
CA ASN A 231 -19.26 3.12 1.42
C ASN A 231 -19.44 3.55 -0.07
N GLY A 232 -18.37 3.47 -0.86
CA GLY A 232 -18.37 3.83 -2.29
C GLY A 232 -17.03 4.41 -2.74
N PRO A 233 -16.89 4.72 -4.05
CA PRO A 233 -15.73 5.41 -4.63
C PRO A 233 -15.21 6.58 -3.79
N VAL A 234 -13.94 6.52 -3.37
CA VAL A 234 -13.29 7.62 -2.63
C VAL A 234 -11.93 7.92 -3.24
N SER A 235 -11.61 9.21 -3.40
CA SER A 235 -10.29 9.68 -3.81
C SER A 235 -9.23 9.23 -2.79
N PRO A 236 -8.07 8.71 -3.22
CA PRO A 236 -6.99 8.31 -2.31
C PRO A 236 -6.43 9.45 -1.45
N PHE A 237 -6.70 10.71 -1.82
CA PHE A 237 -6.33 11.89 -1.03
C PHE A 237 -7.34 12.21 0.08
N GLU A 238 -8.56 11.70 -0.01
CA GLU A 238 -9.68 11.97 0.90
C GLU A 238 -10.06 10.73 1.72
N VAL A 239 -9.12 9.79 1.88
CA VAL A 239 -9.36 8.54 2.61
C VAL A 239 -9.63 8.85 4.07
N SER A 240 -10.90 8.72 4.46
CA SER A 240 -11.32 8.80 5.85
C SER A 240 -10.59 7.77 6.70
N SER A 241 -10.33 8.11 7.97
CA SER A 241 -9.79 7.20 9.00
C SER A 241 -10.68 5.97 9.26
N THR A 242 -11.91 5.98 8.74
CA THR A 242 -12.88 4.88 8.79
C THR A 242 -12.59 3.79 7.76
N ILE A 243 -11.98 4.12 6.62
CA ILE A 243 -11.64 3.14 5.58
C ILE A 243 -10.35 2.45 6.00
N SER A 244 -10.36 1.12 6.05
CA SER A 244 -9.18 0.34 6.44
C SER A 244 -9.13 -1.01 5.72
N LEU A 245 -7.92 -1.43 5.37
CA LEU A 245 -7.66 -2.75 4.81
C LEU A 245 -7.45 -3.77 5.94
N PHE A 246 -8.34 -4.74 6.05
CA PHE A 246 -8.22 -5.82 7.03
C PHE A 246 -7.26 -6.89 6.52
N LEU A 247 -6.20 -7.15 7.29
CA LEU A 247 -5.15 -8.10 6.95
C LEU A 247 -5.27 -9.38 7.77
N HIS A 248 -5.07 -10.49 7.07
CA HIS A 248 -5.11 -11.83 7.62
C HIS A 248 -3.73 -12.48 7.59
N ILE A 249 -3.32 -13.17 8.66
CA ILE A 249 -1.99 -13.79 8.73
C ILE A 249 -1.80 -14.88 7.67
N ASN A 250 -2.85 -15.65 7.35
CA ASN A 250 -2.78 -16.71 6.33
C ASN A 250 -2.64 -16.14 4.91
N GLY A 251 -2.98 -14.86 4.73
CA GLY A 251 -2.86 -14.13 3.47
C GLY A 251 -1.65 -13.20 3.37
N THR A 252 -0.85 -13.06 4.43
CA THR A 252 0.17 -12.02 4.55
C THR A 252 1.57 -12.64 4.64
N TYR A 253 2.45 -12.25 3.72
CA TYR A 253 3.79 -12.81 3.55
C TYR A 253 4.84 -11.72 3.44
N ARG A 254 6.00 -11.91 4.06
CA ARG A 254 7.15 -11.04 3.80
C ARG A 254 7.67 -11.28 2.40
N VAL A 255 8.08 -10.21 1.70
CA VAL A 255 8.72 -10.33 0.39
C VAL A 255 10.15 -9.82 0.40
N HIS A 256 10.91 -10.25 -0.61
CA HIS A 256 12.26 -9.78 -0.85
C HIS A 256 12.29 -8.25 -1.02
N TRP A 257 13.33 -7.58 -0.51
CA TRP A 257 13.45 -6.12 -0.51
C TRP A 257 13.32 -5.48 -1.90
N SER A 258 13.76 -6.19 -2.94
CA SER A 258 13.72 -5.72 -4.33
C SER A 258 12.35 -5.90 -5.01
N ALA A 259 11.38 -6.55 -4.35
CA ALA A 259 10.07 -6.76 -4.94
C ALA A 259 9.37 -5.42 -5.23
N ARG A 260 8.69 -5.35 -6.38
CA ARG A 260 7.96 -4.15 -6.80
C ARG A 260 6.66 -4.02 -6.00
N LEU A 261 6.39 -2.81 -5.51
CA LEU A 261 5.11 -2.49 -4.90
C LEU A 261 4.01 -2.44 -5.96
N GLY A 262 2.77 -2.73 -5.56
CA GLY A 262 1.61 -2.70 -6.43
C GLY A 262 1.00 -4.09 -6.69
N PHE A 263 0.21 -4.17 -7.76
CA PHE A 263 -0.53 -5.37 -8.14
C PHE A 263 0.40 -6.54 -8.50
N CYS A 264 0.05 -7.74 -8.01
CA CYS A 264 0.78 -8.97 -8.31
C CYS A 264 -0.07 -9.91 -9.17
N LYS A 265 0.38 -10.17 -10.40
CA LYS A 265 -0.28 -11.09 -11.33
C LYS A 265 0.04 -12.56 -11.05
N VAL A 266 1.20 -12.83 -10.48
CA VAL A 266 1.71 -14.20 -10.29
C VAL A 266 1.33 -14.65 -8.89
N ALA A 267 0.60 -15.75 -8.80
CA ALA A 267 0.28 -16.38 -7.53
C ALA A 267 1.57 -16.72 -6.76
N GLY A 268 1.56 -16.47 -5.46
CA GLY A 268 2.68 -16.77 -4.58
C GLY A 268 2.82 -18.28 -4.36
N PRO A 269 3.88 -18.73 -3.67
CA PRO A 269 3.95 -20.11 -3.21
C PRO A 269 2.75 -20.42 -2.29
N PRO A 270 2.20 -21.65 -2.38
CA PRO A 270 1.09 -22.10 -1.54
C PRO A 270 1.48 -22.15 -0.06
N LEU A 271 0.51 -21.91 0.82
CA LEU A 271 0.68 -22.00 2.26
C LEU A 271 0.66 -23.46 2.72
N ALA A 272 1.72 -23.92 3.37
CA ALA A 272 1.76 -25.26 3.95
C ALA A 272 0.80 -25.38 5.15
N PHE A 273 0.18 -26.55 5.33
CA PHE A 273 -0.78 -26.79 6.42
C PHE A 273 -0.24 -26.45 7.82
N LYS A 274 1.04 -26.76 8.09
CA LYS A 274 1.71 -26.44 9.37
C LYS A 274 1.82 -24.94 9.65
N CYS A 275 1.71 -24.10 8.62
CA CYS A 275 1.83 -22.65 8.73
C CYS A 275 0.48 -21.97 8.91
N ILE A 276 -0.63 -22.66 8.60
CA ILE A 276 -2.00 -22.14 8.76
C ILE A 276 -2.23 -21.83 10.24
N LYS A 277 -2.76 -20.63 10.51
CA LYS A 277 -3.15 -20.19 11.85
C LYS A 277 -4.65 -20.16 11.99
N ASN A 278 -5.13 -20.69 13.11
CA ASN A 278 -6.53 -20.55 13.53
C ASN A 278 -6.85 -19.06 13.70
N ASN A 279 -8.06 -18.66 13.31
CA ASN A 279 -8.51 -17.26 13.28
C ASN A 279 -7.63 -16.33 12.42
N GLY A 280 -6.89 -16.91 11.47
CA GLY A 280 -5.95 -16.21 10.60
C GLY A 280 -6.50 -15.82 9.23
N GLY A 281 -7.83 -15.77 9.09
CA GLY A 281 -8.54 -15.55 7.82
C GLY A 281 -8.47 -16.71 6.84
N LEU A 282 -9.02 -16.48 5.64
CA LEU A 282 -9.01 -17.44 4.53
C LEU A 282 -7.58 -17.77 4.10
N ILE A 283 -7.39 -19.02 3.65
CA ILE A 283 -6.13 -19.49 3.09
C ILE A 283 -6.19 -19.27 1.58
N PRO A 284 -5.42 -18.32 1.01
CA PRO A 284 -5.63 -17.98 -0.39
C PRO A 284 -5.21 -19.08 -1.37
N GLN A 285 -4.19 -19.86 -0.99
CA GLN A 285 -3.74 -21.02 -1.77
C GLN A 285 -3.00 -22.01 -0.87
N THR A 286 -3.30 -23.29 -1.03
CA THR A 286 -2.58 -24.41 -0.41
C THR A 286 -2.48 -25.56 -1.42
N LEU A 287 -1.55 -26.49 -1.16
CA LEU A 287 -1.47 -27.75 -1.90
C LEU A 287 -1.81 -28.89 -0.95
N ALA A 288 -2.72 -29.75 -1.38
CA ALA A 288 -3.17 -30.91 -0.63
C ALA A 288 -3.15 -32.16 -1.52
N GLY A 289 -2.75 -33.29 -0.93
CA GLY A 289 -2.95 -34.62 -1.51
C GLY A 289 -4.18 -35.26 -0.89
N ILE A 290 -5.03 -35.88 -1.72
CA ILE A 290 -6.23 -36.58 -1.25
C ILE A 290 -5.78 -37.93 -0.66
N THR A 291 -5.99 -38.11 0.65
CA THR A 291 -5.64 -39.37 1.34
C THR A 291 -6.82 -40.33 1.42
N ARG A 292 -8.03 -39.80 1.65
CA ARG A 292 -9.28 -40.56 1.74
C ARG A 292 -10.44 -39.73 1.22
N ILE A 293 -11.39 -40.41 0.59
CA ILE A 293 -12.68 -39.85 0.18
C ILE A 293 -13.74 -40.50 1.08
N TYR A 294 -14.50 -39.69 1.82
CA TYR A 294 -15.55 -40.15 2.72
C TYR A 294 -16.92 -40.12 2.03
N PRO A 295 -17.89 -40.96 2.45
CA PRO A 295 -19.25 -40.92 1.92
C PRO A 295 -19.93 -39.57 2.23
N ILE A 296 -20.96 -39.25 1.45
CA ILE A 296 -21.75 -38.03 1.63
C ILE A 296 -22.47 -38.09 2.98
N LEU A 297 -22.45 -36.97 3.69
CA LEU A 297 -23.15 -36.77 4.95
C LEU A 297 -24.09 -35.57 4.83
N TYR A 298 -25.27 -35.69 5.41
CA TYR A 298 -26.29 -34.64 5.46
C TYR A 298 -26.24 -33.97 6.83
N LYS A 299 -26.42 -32.66 6.90
CA LYS A 299 -26.41 -31.92 8.17
C LYS A 299 -27.71 -31.16 8.34
N GLU A 300 -28.58 -31.65 9.21
CA GLU A 300 -29.84 -31.00 9.55
C GLU A 300 -29.62 -29.98 10.66
N ARG A 301 -30.10 -28.74 10.47
CA ARG A 301 -30.17 -27.73 11.53
C ARG A 301 -31.56 -27.78 12.17
N LEU A 302 -31.61 -28.18 13.43
CA LEU A 302 -32.84 -28.19 14.21
C LEU A 302 -33.19 -26.76 14.67
N SER A 303 -34.46 -26.54 14.99
CA SER A 303 -34.97 -25.28 15.55
C SER A 303 -34.31 -24.87 16.88
N SER A 304 -33.59 -25.78 17.53
CA SER A 304 -32.91 -25.58 18.83
C SER A 304 -31.41 -25.26 18.71
N GLU A 305 -30.96 -24.71 17.58
CA GLU A 305 -29.53 -24.48 17.22
C GLU A 305 -28.62 -25.72 17.19
N ARG A 306 -29.15 -26.89 17.56
CA ARG A 306 -28.46 -28.17 17.44
C ARG A 306 -28.41 -28.60 15.99
N SER A 307 -27.29 -29.21 15.60
CA SER A 307 -27.17 -29.81 14.27
C SER A 307 -26.90 -31.30 14.37
N VAL A 308 -27.63 -32.09 13.61
CA VAL A 308 -27.45 -33.54 13.51
C VAL A 308 -26.80 -33.86 12.18
N VAL A 309 -25.83 -34.79 12.19
CA VAL A 309 -25.18 -35.29 10.97
C VAL A 309 -25.77 -36.67 10.66
N LEU A 310 -26.36 -36.80 9.48
CA LEU A 310 -27.07 -37.98 9.01
C LEU A 310 -26.29 -38.66 7.88
N SER A 311 -26.36 -39.99 7.86
CA SER A 311 -25.93 -40.75 6.69
C SER A 311 -27.01 -40.69 5.61
N GLU A 312 -26.63 -40.94 4.35
CA GLU A 312 -27.56 -41.01 3.22
C GLU A 312 -28.78 -41.92 3.48
N ARG A 313 -28.57 -43.07 4.14
CA ARG A 313 -29.68 -43.98 4.50
C ARG A 313 -30.66 -43.35 5.51
N MET A 314 -30.14 -42.59 6.46
CA MET A 314 -30.96 -41.93 7.48
C MET A 314 -31.73 -40.77 6.85
N GLU A 315 -31.08 -40.00 5.98
CA GLU A 315 -31.72 -38.91 5.25
C GLU A 315 -32.89 -39.41 4.38
N ASN A 316 -32.67 -40.47 3.59
CA ASN A 316 -33.72 -41.04 2.73
C ASN A 316 -34.92 -41.50 3.56
N LYS A 317 -34.68 -42.15 4.70
CA LYS A 317 -35.74 -42.56 5.62
C LYS A 317 -36.47 -41.36 6.23
N MET A 318 -35.75 -40.28 6.53
CA MET A 318 -36.33 -39.04 7.07
C MET A 318 -37.20 -38.34 6.02
N MET A 319 -36.74 -38.27 4.77
CA MET A 319 -37.50 -37.74 3.63
C MET A 319 -38.78 -38.53 3.37
N GLU A 320 -38.73 -39.87 3.40
CA GLU A 320 -39.91 -40.72 3.25
C GLU A 320 -40.94 -40.44 4.35
N LEU A 321 -40.50 -40.33 5.61
CA LEU A 321 -41.36 -39.99 6.74
C LEU A 321 -41.94 -38.57 6.64
N HIS A 322 -41.20 -37.63 6.05
CA HIS A 322 -41.67 -36.27 5.84
C HIS A 322 -42.72 -36.20 4.71
N ASN A 323 -42.50 -36.91 3.61
CA ASN A 323 -43.42 -36.97 2.47
C ASN A 323 -44.73 -37.72 2.78
N GLN A 324 -44.75 -38.53 3.84
CA GLN A 324 -45.95 -39.23 4.33
C GLN A 324 -46.78 -38.38 5.32
N ARG A 325 -46.31 -37.19 5.71
CA ARG A 325 -47.05 -36.24 6.56
C ARG A 325 -47.76 -35.20 5.74
#